data_AF-A0AAE5S849-F1
#
_entry.id   AF-A0AAE5S849-F1
#
_cell.length_a   1.000
_cell.length_b   1.000
_cell.length_c   1.000
_cell.angle_alpha   90.00
_cell.angle_beta   90.00
_cell.angle_gamma   90.00
#
_symmetry.space_group_name_H-M   'P 1'
#
loop_
_entity.id
_entity.type
_entity.pdbx_description
1 polymer ?
#
loop_
_entity_poly.entity_id
_entity_poly.type
_entity_poly.pdbx_seq_one_letter_code
_entity_poly.pdbx_strand_id
1 'polypeptide(L)'
;MKILAGIVGGLILAILVSMIVGIAGAASPETSGARGAIVFFVAWVVALVIAIYAPTAGKAWRRLLVMSGIAAFMLPLSGIIFTGSHIATNLSGAHSGAEKAGAAIGGTLVSGFLGFVGFFLGVIFLIIGLLVGRDKQIVYVQAPPIK
;
A
#
# COMPACT_ATOMS: atom_id res chain seq x y z
N MET A 1 18.43 1.59 -14.88
CA MET A 1 17.91 1.37 -13.51
C MET A 1 16.54 1.98 -13.20
N LYS A 2 16.10 3.09 -13.84
CA LYS A 2 14.75 3.65 -13.60
C LYS A 2 13.61 2.70 -13.94
N ILE A 3 13.73 2.01 -15.08
CA ILE A 3 12.76 1.00 -15.54
C ILE A 3 12.67 -0.14 -14.53
N LEU A 4 13.80 -0.62 -14.00
CA LEU A 4 13.82 -1.64 -12.95
C LEU A 4 13.09 -1.18 -11.68
N ALA A 5 13.28 0.08 -11.27
CA ALA A 5 12.54 0.67 -10.15
C ALA A 5 11.03 0.70 -10.42
N GLY A 6 10.64 1.07 -11.64
CA GLY A 6 9.23 1.06 -12.08
C GLY A 6 8.62 -0.34 -12.11
N ILE A 7 9.34 -1.33 -12.64
CA ILE A 7 8.85 -2.72 -12.70
C ILE A 7 8.69 -3.27 -11.28
N VAL A 8 9.75 -3.24 -10.47
CA VAL A 8 9.78 -3.89 -9.15
C VAL A 8 9.03 -3.06 -8.10
N GLY A 9 9.39 -1.77 -7.95
CA GLY A 9 8.73 -0.87 -7.01
C GLY A 9 7.28 -0.61 -7.38
N GLY A 10 6.96 -0.56 -8.68
CA GLY A 10 5.59 -0.45 -9.15
C GLY A 10 4.77 -1.72 -8.93
N LEU A 11 5.38 -2.90 -9.01
CA LEU A 11 4.69 -4.16 -8.68
C LEU A 11 4.28 -4.17 -7.21
N ILE A 12 5.16 -3.74 -6.29
CA ILE A 12 4.85 -3.63 -4.87
C ILE A 12 3.64 -2.70 -4.66
N LEU A 13 3.66 -1.52 -5.27
CA LEU A 13 2.56 -0.56 -5.18
C LEU A 13 1.27 -1.14 -5.75
N ALA A 14 1.33 -1.78 -6.92
CA ALA A 14 0.17 -2.36 -7.59
C ALA A 14 -0.47 -3.47 -6.75
N ILE A 15 0.35 -4.35 -6.14
CA ILE A 15 -0.14 -5.40 -5.23
C ILE A 15 -0.89 -4.75 -4.06
N LEU A 16 -0.28 -3.77 -3.38
CA LEU A 16 -0.91 -3.12 -2.23
C LEU A 16 -2.23 -2.44 -2.60
N VAL A 17 -2.25 -1.69 -3.71
CA VAL A 17 -3.46 -1.00 -4.18
C VAL A 17 -4.55 -2.00 -4.57
N SER A 18 -4.18 -3.10 -5.25
CA SER A 18 -5.12 -4.16 -5.59
C SER A 18 -5.69 -4.87 -4.35
N MET A 19 -4.86 -5.09 -3.32
CA MET A 19 -5.30 -5.66 -2.04
C MET A 19 -6.29 -4.74 -1.32
N ILE A 20 -6.02 -3.43 -1.27
CA ILE A 20 -6.93 -2.45 -0.65
C ILE A 20 -8.32 -2.51 -1.29
N VAL A 21 -8.38 -2.51 -2.63
CA VAL A 21 -9.64 -2.57 -3.37
C VAL A 21 -10.30 -3.93 -3.24
N GLY A 22 -9.53 -5.01 -3.31
CA GLY A 22 -10.05 -6.38 -3.16
C GLY A 22 -10.68 -6.62 -1.80
N ILE A 23 -10.01 -6.20 -0.72
CA ILE A 23 -10.49 -6.35 0.65
C ILE A 23 -11.71 -5.44 0.89
N ALA A 24 -11.64 -4.16 0.49
CA ALA A 24 -12.76 -3.23 0.67
C ALA A 24 -14.00 -3.65 -0.13
N GLY A 25 -13.79 -4.24 -1.31
CA GLY A 25 -14.84 -4.74 -2.20
C GLY A 25 -15.29 -6.17 -1.91
N ALA A 26 -14.73 -6.85 -0.90
CA ALA A 26 -15.00 -8.28 -0.66
C ALA A 26 -16.47 -8.58 -0.30
N ALA A 27 -17.22 -7.57 0.17
CA ALA A 27 -18.67 -7.67 0.37
C ALA A 27 -19.49 -7.79 -0.94
N SER A 28 -18.84 -7.64 -2.10
CA SER A 28 -19.46 -7.80 -3.44
C SER A 28 -18.62 -8.74 -4.31
N PRO A 29 -18.64 -10.06 -4.04
CA PRO A 29 -17.71 -11.04 -4.61
C PRO A 29 -17.74 -11.11 -6.13
N GLU A 30 -18.92 -10.88 -6.73
CA GLU A 30 -19.13 -10.99 -8.19
C GLU A 30 -18.31 -9.97 -8.99
N THR A 31 -17.94 -8.84 -8.37
CA THR A 31 -17.18 -7.78 -9.05
C THR A 31 -15.79 -7.55 -8.45
N SER A 32 -15.49 -8.11 -7.28
CA SER A 32 -14.25 -7.81 -6.54
C SER A 32 -13.00 -8.36 -7.25
N GLY A 33 -13.05 -9.58 -7.79
CA GLY A 33 -11.92 -10.22 -8.46
C GLY A 33 -11.49 -9.48 -9.73
N ALA A 34 -12.45 -9.21 -10.63
CA ALA A 34 -12.19 -8.48 -11.87
C ALA A 34 -11.73 -7.03 -11.62
N ARG A 35 -12.37 -6.33 -10.67
CA ARG A 35 -11.96 -4.97 -10.28
C ARG A 35 -10.55 -4.95 -9.70
N GLY A 36 -10.20 -5.91 -8.84
CA GLY A 36 -8.86 -6.03 -8.28
C GLY A 36 -7.78 -6.20 -9.35
N ALA A 37 -8.03 -7.06 -10.34
CA ALA A 37 -7.11 -7.27 -11.46
C ALA A 37 -6.96 -6.01 -12.34
N ILE A 38 -8.06 -5.33 -12.66
CA ILE A 38 -8.02 -4.08 -13.43
C ILE A 38 -7.21 -3.01 -12.67
N VAL A 39 -7.52 -2.82 -11.39
CA VAL A 39 -6.81 -1.86 -10.53
C VAL A 39 -5.33 -2.19 -10.43
N PHE A 40 -4.97 -3.47 -10.33
CA PHE A 40 -3.58 -3.92 -10.33
C PHE A 40 -2.83 -3.45 -11.59
N PHE A 41 -3.34 -3.77 -12.79
CA PHE A 41 -2.66 -3.40 -14.03
C PHE A 41 -2.60 -1.89 -14.23
N VAL A 42 -3.68 -1.17 -13.91
CA VAL A 42 -3.71 0.30 -13.98
C VAL A 42 -2.68 0.91 -13.04
N ALA A 43 -2.67 0.48 -11.77
CA ALA A 43 -1.71 0.98 -10.79
C ALA A 43 -0.26 0.68 -11.18
N TRP A 44 -0.01 -0.51 -11.76
CA TRP A 44 1.32 -0.90 -12.22
C TRP A 44 1.81 -0.04 -13.39
N VAL A 45 0.96 0.21 -14.39
CA VAL A 45 1.28 1.10 -15.51
C VAL A 45 1.53 2.53 -15.02
N VAL A 46 0.69 3.04 -14.12
CA VAL A 46 0.89 4.37 -13.51
C VAL A 46 2.23 4.43 -12.76
N ALA A 47 2.58 3.39 -12.02
CA ALA A 47 3.86 3.32 -11.32
C ALA A 47 5.07 3.31 -12.26
N LEU A 48 4.98 2.61 -13.39
CA LEU A 48 6.00 2.64 -14.45
C LEU A 48 6.18 4.05 -15.00
N VAL A 49 5.08 4.75 -15.28
CA VAL A 49 5.09 6.14 -15.74
C VAL A 49 5.79 7.04 -14.70
N ILE A 50 5.42 6.94 -13.42
CA ILE A 50 6.03 7.72 -12.33
C ILE A 50 7.57 7.49 -12.26
N ALA A 51 8.01 6.26 -12.49
CA ALA A 51 9.43 5.90 -12.46
C ALA A 51 10.22 6.48 -13.64
N ILE A 52 9.64 6.48 -14.85
CA ILE A 52 10.28 7.01 -16.05
C ILE A 52 10.45 8.52 -15.97
N TYR A 53 9.43 9.23 -15.47
CA TYR A 53 9.46 10.68 -15.27
C TYR A 53 10.28 11.13 -14.03
N ALA A 54 10.94 10.22 -13.33
CA ALA A 54 11.83 10.59 -12.23
C ALA A 54 13.19 11.10 -12.75
N PRO A 55 13.75 12.19 -12.17
CA PRO A 55 15.04 12.74 -12.60
C PRO A 55 16.19 11.73 -12.51
N THR A 56 16.23 10.94 -11.43
CA THR A 56 17.25 9.92 -11.18
C THR A 56 16.62 8.60 -10.71
N ALA A 57 17.37 7.50 -10.81
CA ALA A 57 16.89 6.19 -10.34
C ALA A 57 16.60 6.19 -8.82
N GLY A 58 17.38 6.92 -8.02
CA GLY A 58 17.11 7.08 -6.58
C GLY A 58 15.79 7.81 -6.32
N LYS A 59 15.48 8.86 -7.09
CA LYS A 59 14.19 9.58 -6.96
C LYS A 59 13.01 8.72 -7.40
N ALA A 60 13.19 7.82 -8.38
CA ALA A 60 12.15 6.86 -8.80
C ALA A 60 11.78 5.92 -7.66
N TRP A 61 12.78 5.28 -7.04
CA TRP A 61 12.59 4.42 -5.87
C TRP A 61 11.96 5.15 -4.70
N ARG A 62 12.41 6.38 -4.40
CA ARG A 62 11.79 7.22 -3.37
C ARG A 62 10.30 7.42 -3.60
N ARG A 63 9.90 7.85 -4.80
CA ARG A 63 8.48 8.09 -5.12
C ARG A 63 7.64 6.82 -4.94
N LEU A 64 8.10 5.70 -5.48
CA LEU A 64 7.36 4.44 -5.42
C LEU A 64 7.26 3.88 -4.00
N LEU A 65 8.35 3.90 -3.22
CA LEU A 65 8.34 3.41 -1.84
C LEU A 65 7.49 4.28 -0.93
N VAL A 66 7.53 5.61 -1.10
CA VAL A 66 6.63 6.50 -0.33
C VAL A 66 5.18 6.23 -0.69
N MET A 67 4.84 6.07 -1.98
CA MET A 67 3.48 5.72 -2.40
C MET A 67 3.05 4.35 -1.85
N SER A 68 3.94 3.36 -1.84
CA SER A 68 3.68 2.04 -1.24
C SER A 68 3.49 2.13 0.27
N GLY A 69 4.23 3.01 0.96
CA GLY A 69 4.03 3.28 2.38
C GLY A 69 2.66 3.88 2.67
N ILE A 70 2.23 4.86 1.87
CA ILE A 70 0.89 5.45 1.95
C ILE A 70 -0.18 4.37 1.69
N ALA A 71 -0.03 3.56 0.65
CA ALA A 71 -0.95 2.47 0.35
C ALA A 71 -1.01 1.45 1.50
N ALA A 72 0.12 1.08 2.09
CA ALA A 72 0.14 0.18 3.25
C ALA A 72 -0.63 0.75 4.45
N PHE A 73 -0.54 2.06 4.72
CA PHE A 73 -1.36 2.72 5.75
C PHE A 73 -2.85 2.79 5.42
N MET A 74 -3.26 2.51 4.18
CA MET A 74 -4.68 2.36 3.81
C MET A 74 -5.22 0.94 4.05
N LEU A 75 -4.36 -0.07 4.22
CA LEU A 75 -4.80 -1.44 4.54
C LEU A 75 -5.62 -1.54 5.84
N PRO A 76 -5.26 -0.85 6.95
CA PRO A 76 -6.08 -0.80 8.16
C PRO A 76 -7.49 -0.26 7.89
N LEU A 77 -7.59 0.81 7.07
CA LEU A 77 -8.88 1.40 6.70
C LEU A 77 -9.72 0.43 5.87
N SER A 78 -9.08 -0.28 4.94
CA SER A 78 -9.73 -1.33 4.16
C SER A 78 -10.25 -2.48 5.05
N GLY A 79 -9.47 -2.87 6.07
CA GLY A 79 -9.90 -3.86 7.07
C GLY A 79 -11.13 -3.44 7.85
N ILE A 80 -11.20 -2.17 8.27
CA ILE A 80 -12.38 -1.61 8.96
C ILE A 80 -13.60 -1.65 8.05
N ILE A 81 -13.47 -1.23 6.78
CA ILE A 81 -14.55 -1.28 5.79
C ILE A 81 -15.02 -2.73 5.57
N PHE A 82 -14.08 -3.66 5.41
CA PHE A 82 -14.38 -5.08 5.31
C PHE A 82 -15.15 -5.59 6.53
N THR A 83 -14.70 -5.24 7.73
CA THR A 83 -15.33 -5.72 8.97
C THR A 83 -16.73 -5.17 9.15
N GLY A 84 -16.94 -3.87 8.90
CA GLY A 84 -18.26 -3.26 8.95
C GLY A 84 -19.22 -3.88 7.94
N SER A 85 -18.77 -4.07 6.70
CA SER A 85 -19.59 -4.69 5.65
C SER A 85 -19.85 -6.18 5.90
N HIS A 86 -18.86 -6.93 6.41
CA HIS A 86 -18.99 -8.33 6.76
C HIS A 86 -19.96 -8.55 7.93
N ILE A 87 -19.88 -7.73 8.97
CA ILE A 87 -20.82 -7.75 10.10
C ILE A 87 -22.23 -7.40 9.62
N ALA A 88 -22.39 -6.32 8.84
CA ALA A 88 -23.71 -5.88 8.36
C ALA A 88 -24.41 -6.94 7.49
N THR A 89 -23.67 -7.61 6.62
CA THR A 89 -24.21 -8.62 5.70
C THR A 89 -24.47 -9.96 6.39
N ASN A 90 -23.54 -10.43 7.24
CA ASN A 90 -23.65 -11.77 7.82
C ASN A 90 -24.48 -11.81 9.11
N LEU A 91 -24.51 -10.76 9.95
CA LEU A 91 -25.39 -10.77 11.13
C LEU A 91 -26.88 -10.68 10.80
N SER A 92 -27.21 -10.05 9.67
CA SER A 92 -28.59 -9.90 9.19
C SER A 92 -29.13 -11.21 8.60
N GLY A 93 -28.26 -12.03 8.00
CA GLY A 93 -28.61 -13.32 7.38
C GLY A 93 -28.36 -14.54 8.27
N ALA A 94 -27.65 -14.40 9.39
CA ALA A 94 -27.24 -15.55 10.21
C ALA A 94 -28.41 -16.28 10.88
N HIS A 95 -28.41 -17.61 10.73
CA HIS A 95 -29.45 -18.51 11.25
C HIS A 95 -29.15 -19.00 12.68
N SER A 96 -27.94 -18.74 13.20
CA SER A 96 -27.54 -19.13 14.56
C SER A 96 -26.71 -18.06 15.28
N GLY A 97 -26.74 -18.10 16.63
CA GLY A 97 -25.87 -17.24 17.44
C GLY A 97 -24.38 -17.52 17.24
N ALA A 98 -24.01 -18.78 16.93
CA ALA A 98 -22.64 -19.17 16.62
C ALA A 98 -22.13 -18.52 15.32
N GLU A 99 -22.97 -18.42 14.30
CA GLU A 99 -22.65 -17.76 13.02
C GLU A 99 -22.45 -16.25 13.20
N LYS A 100 -23.28 -15.59 14.02
CA LYS A 100 -23.10 -14.18 14.38
C LYS A 100 -21.80 -13.94 15.15
N ALA A 101 -21.49 -14.81 16.11
CA ALA A 101 -20.24 -14.75 16.86
C ALA A 101 -19.02 -14.99 15.95
N GLY A 102 -19.11 -15.95 15.03
CA GLY A 102 -18.07 -16.23 14.05
C GLY A 102 -17.79 -15.04 13.12
N ALA A 103 -18.82 -14.40 12.59
CA ALA A 103 -18.68 -13.22 11.72
C ALA A 103 -18.05 -12.02 12.46
N ALA A 104 -18.43 -11.79 13.72
CA ALA A 104 -17.85 -10.74 14.55
C ALA A 104 -16.37 -11.00 14.87
N ILE A 105 -16.02 -12.23 15.26
CA ILE A 105 -14.63 -12.61 15.57
C ILE A 105 -13.77 -12.60 14.30
N GLY A 106 -14.26 -13.19 13.20
CA GLY A 106 -13.55 -13.23 11.93
C GLY A 106 -13.27 -11.82 11.38
N GLY A 107 -14.27 -10.95 11.36
CA GLY A 107 -14.11 -9.56 10.92
C GLY A 107 -13.08 -8.81 11.76
N THR A 108 -13.19 -8.86 13.09
CA THR A 108 -12.25 -8.17 13.98
C THR A 108 -10.82 -8.70 13.87
N LEU A 109 -10.62 -10.00 13.70
CA LEU A 109 -9.30 -10.60 13.45
C LEU A 109 -8.68 -10.09 12.14
N VAL A 110 -9.44 -10.06 11.05
CA VAL A 110 -8.97 -9.56 9.76
C VAL A 110 -8.61 -8.08 9.84
N SER A 111 -9.45 -7.26 10.48
CA SER A 111 -9.14 -5.85 10.77
C SER A 111 -7.86 -5.67 11.58
N GLY A 112 -7.71 -6.44 12.67
CA GLY A 112 -6.55 -6.35 13.55
C GLY A 112 -5.26 -6.73 12.82
N PHE A 113 -5.29 -7.80 12.04
CA PHE A 113 -4.15 -8.24 11.23
C PHE A 113 -3.76 -7.21 10.17
N LEU A 114 -4.74 -6.69 9.41
CA LEU A 114 -4.50 -5.65 8.41
C LEU A 114 -4.03 -4.34 9.04
N GLY A 115 -4.53 -4.03 10.24
CA GLY A 115 -4.08 -2.92 11.07
C GLY A 115 -2.60 -3.01 11.39
N PHE A 116 -2.18 -4.15 11.96
CA PHE A 116 -0.79 -4.43 12.30
C PHE A 116 0.11 -4.41 11.06
N VAL A 117 -0.18 -5.26 10.06
CA VAL A 117 0.66 -5.38 8.86
C VAL A 117 0.73 -4.06 8.12
N GLY A 118 -0.40 -3.38 7.90
CA GLY A 118 -0.46 -2.11 7.19
C GLY A 118 0.34 -1.01 7.87
N PHE A 119 0.28 -0.92 9.21
CA PHE A 119 1.05 0.06 9.96
C PHE A 119 2.56 -0.19 9.88
N PHE A 120 3.03 -1.41 10.20
CA PHE A 120 4.46 -1.70 10.21
C PHE A 120 5.06 -1.65 8.80
N LEU A 121 4.37 -2.21 7.82
CA LEU A 121 4.80 -2.16 6.42
C LEU A 121 4.81 -0.72 5.90
N GLY A 122 3.82 0.09 6.27
CA GLY A 122 3.75 1.52 5.96
C GLY A 122 4.94 2.29 6.52
N VAL A 123 5.27 2.08 7.79
CA VAL A 123 6.43 2.71 8.44
C VAL A 123 7.73 2.30 7.74
N ILE A 124 7.92 1.00 7.46
CA ILE A 124 9.13 0.50 6.79
C ILE A 124 9.30 1.14 5.42
N PHE A 125 8.26 1.11 4.57
CA PHE A 125 8.33 1.70 3.24
C PHE A 125 8.51 3.21 3.27
N LEU A 126 7.89 3.90 4.23
CA LEU A 126 8.07 5.33 4.41
C LEU A 126 9.52 5.66 4.81
N ILE A 127 10.09 4.96 5.79
CA ILE A 127 11.48 5.18 6.23
C ILE A 127 12.45 4.93 5.06
N ILE A 128 12.35 3.77 4.40
CA ILE A 128 13.24 3.44 3.28
C ILE A 128 13.05 4.46 2.14
N GLY A 129 11.80 4.78 1.79
CA GLY A 129 11.49 5.74 0.74
C GLY A 129 12.04 7.14 1.01
N LEU A 130 11.99 7.61 2.26
CA LEU A 130 12.54 8.91 2.66
C LEU A 130 14.08 8.94 2.70
N LEU A 131 14.72 7.80 2.98
CA LEU A 131 16.17 7.68 3.00
C LEU A 131 16.78 7.52 1.60
N VAL A 132 16.08 6.85 0.68
CA VAL A 132 16.54 6.62 -0.69
C VAL A 132 16.49 7.90 -1.54
N GLY A 133 17.51 8.13 -2.35
CA GLY A 133 17.52 9.23 -3.33
C GLY A 133 17.55 10.63 -2.71
N ARG A 134 18.03 10.75 -1.46
CA ARG A 134 18.37 12.04 -0.86
C ARG A 134 19.57 12.64 -1.58
N ASP A 135 19.48 13.92 -1.89
CA ASP A 135 20.60 14.67 -2.44
C ASP A 135 21.64 14.86 -1.33
N LYS A 136 22.90 14.51 -1.60
CA LYS A 136 23.99 14.74 -0.65
C LYS A 136 24.22 16.24 -0.56
N GLN A 137 23.95 16.86 0.59
CA GLN A 137 24.41 18.22 0.86
C GLN A 137 25.94 18.17 1.01
N ILE A 138 26.66 18.60 -0.02
CA ILE A 138 28.11 18.78 0.04
C ILE A 138 28.35 20.21 0.52
N VAL A 139 28.83 20.36 1.75
CA VAL A 139 29.25 21.66 2.30
C VAL A 139 30.70 21.87 1.86
N TYR A 140 30.91 22.81 0.93
CA TYR A 140 32.26 23.21 0.53
C TYR A 140 32.85 24.13 1.60
N VAL A 141 33.85 23.64 2.33
CA VAL A 141 34.64 24.47 3.25
C VAL A 141 35.78 25.06 2.42
N GLN A 142 35.75 26.37 2.17
CA GLN A 142 36.90 27.06 1.55
C GLN A 142 38.04 27.15 2.57
N ALA A 143 39.22 26.65 2.21
CA ALA A 143 40.41 26.83 3.03
C ALA A 143 40.86 28.31 3.00
N PRO A 144 41.32 28.87 4.13
CA PRO A 144 41.83 30.25 4.16
C PRO A 144 43.02 30.41 3.20
N PRO A 145 43.16 31.58 2.55
CA PRO A 145 44.29 31.86 1.66
C PRO A 145 45.61 31.77 2.45
N ILE A 146 46.59 31.05 1.88
CA ILE A 146 47.96 30.99 2.39
C ILE A 146 48.58 32.37 2.16
N LYS A 147 49.01 33.02 3.24
CA LYS A 147 49.73 34.31 3.20
C LYS A 147 51.18 34.12 2.76
#